data_AF-A0A9K3GRI2-F1
#
_entry.id   AF-A0A9K3GRI2-F1
#
_cell.length_a   1.000
_cell.length_b   1.000
_cell.length_c   1.000
_cell.angle_alpha   90.00
_cell.angle_beta   90.00
_cell.angle_gamma   90.00
#
_symmetry.space_group_name_H-M   'P 1'
#
loop_
_entity.id
_entity.type
_entity.pdbx_description
1 polymer ?
#
loop_
_entity_poly.entity_id
_entity_poly.type
_entity_poly.pdbx_seq_one_letter_code
_entity_poly.pdbx_strand_id
1 'polypeptide(L)'
;RALELRPDFVDAINNLGNLLWERGDTKEARILYRRTVELKPGFLLGHLNLTLICRELRDYKEALRHVDVILQANPRYIMITI
;
A
#
# COMPACT_ATOMS: atom_id res chain seq x y z
N ARG A 1 -15.20 13.67 0.54
CA ARG A 1 -16.23 13.48 -0.50
C ARG A 1 -16.15 12.17 -1.29
N ALA A 2 -14.99 11.69 -1.81
CA ALA A 2 -14.95 10.39 -2.51
C ALA A 2 -15.23 9.18 -1.59
N LEU A 3 -14.60 9.13 -0.41
CA LEU A 3 -14.79 8.06 0.59
C LEU A 3 -16.16 8.09 1.27
N GLU A 4 -16.84 9.23 1.28
CA GLU A 4 -18.22 9.37 1.79
C GLU A 4 -19.23 8.72 0.84
N LEU A 5 -18.94 8.70 -0.46
CA LEU A 5 -19.82 8.16 -1.49
C LEU A 5 -19.52 6.69 -1.78
N ARG A 6 -18.24 6.29 -1.73
CA ARG A 6 -17.79 4.90 -1.86
C ARG A 6 -16.67 4.60 -0.85
N PRO A 7 -17.02 4.10 0.34
CA PRO A 7 -16.06 3.80 1.40
C PRO A 7 -15.04 2.71 1.04
N ASP A 8 -15.31 1.93 -0.01
CA ASP A 8 -14.54 0.81 -0.52
C ASP A 8 -13.73 1.17 -1.79
N PHE A 9 -13.72 2.44 -2.20
CA PHE A 9 -13.00 2.86 -3.39
C PHE A 9 -11.48 2.90 -3.15
N VAL A 10 -10.82 1.78 -3.46
CA VAL A 10 -9.41 1.51 -3.15
C VAL A 10 -8.44 2.57 -3.67
N ASP A 11 -8.69 3.15 -4.85
CA ASP A 11 -7.83 4.21 -5.40
C ASP A 11 -7.88 5.49 -4.54
N ALA A 12 -9.06 5.85 -4.02
CA ALA A 12 -9.19 7.01 -3.12
C ALA A 12 -8.57 6.75 -1.74
N ILE A 13 -8.70 5.52 -1.21
CA ILE A 13 -8.04 5.12 0.04
C ILE A 13 -6.51 5.18 -0.14
N ASN A 14 -6.01 4.67 -1.26
CA ASN A 14 -4.58 4.70 -1.58
C ASN A 14 -4.04 6.13 -1.69
N ASN A 15 -4.76 7.00 -2.40
CA ASN A 15 -4.35 8.40 -2.54
C ASN A 15 -4.36 9.14 -1.20
N LEU A 16 -5.33 8.86 -0.31
CA LEU A 16 -5.30 9.41 1.04
C LEU A 16 -4.10 8.88 1.84
N GLY A 17 -3.75 7.60 1.68
CA GLY A 17 -2.53 7.02 2.25
C GLY A 17 -1.28 7.75 1.79
N ASN A 18 -1.15 8.06 0.48
CA ASN A 18 -0.03 8.82 -0.06
C ASN A 18 0.06 10.21 0.58
N LEU A 19 -1.07 10.92 0.68
CA LEU A 19 -1.11 12.26 1.29
C LEU A 19 -0.70 12.26 2.77
N LEU A 20 -1.09 11.21 3.52
CA LEU A 20 -0.68 11.07 4.93
C LEU A 20 0.81 10.73 5.02
N TRP A 21 1.31 9.87 4.14
CA TRP A 21 2.72 9.52 4.10
C TRP A 21 3.60 10.74 3.79
N GLU A 22 3.21 11.55 2.80
CA GLU A 22 3.90 12.81 2.47
C GLU A 22 3.92 13.82 3.64
N ARG A 23 2.95 13.74 4.54
CA ARG A 23 2.89 14.57 5.77
C ARG A 23 3.70 14.01 6.93
N GLY A 24 4.26 12.81 6.79
CA GLY A 24 4.97 12.10 7.86
C GLY A 24 4.06 11.30 8.81
N ASP A 25 2.76 11.20 8.50
CA ASP A 25 1.79 10.40 9.27
C ASP A 25 1.87 8.91 8.87
N THR A 26 3.09 8.35 9.01
CA THR A 26 3.47 7.05 8.45
C THR A 26 2.67 5.88 9.02
N LYS A 27 2.15 6.00 10.27
CA LYS A 27 1.34 4.94 10.90
C LYS A 27 -0.07 4.89 10.30
N GLU A 28 -0.70 6.04 10.14
CA GLU A 28 -2.03 6.20 9.58
C GLU A 28 -2.04 5.83 8.09
N ALA A 29 -1.01 6.24 7.35
CA ALA A 29 -0.82 5.81 5.96
C ALA A 29 -0.74 4.27 5.83
N ARG A 30 0.00 3.60 6.72
CA ARG A 30 0.08 2.12 6.73
C ARG A 30 -1.29 1.48 6.97
N ILE A 31 -2.13 2.05 7.83
CA ILE A 31 -3.49 1.55 8.06
C ILE A 31 -4.33 1.66 6.77
N LEU A 32 -4.23 2.78 6.06
CA LEU A 32 -4.96 2.95 4.81
C LEU A 32 -4.50 2.00 3.71
N TYR A 33 -3.19 1.82 3.54
CA TYR A 33 -2.70 0.85 2.56
C TYR A 33 -3.10 -0.59 2.92
N ARG A 34 -3.09 -0.97 4.21
CA ARG A 34 -3.60 -2.27 4.66
C ARG A 34 -5.06 -2.46 4.26
N ARG A 35 -5.87 -1.43 4.44
CA ARG A 35 -7.27 -1.45 4.01
C ARG A 35 -7.43 -1.65 2.50
N THR A 36 -6.53 -1.09 1.67
CA THR A 36 -6.60 -1.32 0.21
C THR A 36 -6.42 -2.79 -0.16
N VAL A 37 -5.49 -3.50 0.50
CA VAL A 37 -5.23 -4.93 0.23
C VAL A 37 -6.28 -5.84 0.85
N GLU A 38 -6.91 -5.44 1.96
CA GLU A 38 -8.06 -6.13 2.54
C GLU A 38 -9.29 -6.04 1.64
N LEU A 39 -9.56 -4.86 1.06
CA LEU A 39 -10.69 -4.64 0.15
C LEU A 39 -10.46 -5.26 -1.23
N LYS A 40 -9.21 -5.20 -1.74
CA LYS A 40 -8.84 -5.73 -3.04
C LYS A 40 -7.46 -6.40 -2.96
N PRO A 41 -7.39 -7.70 -2.61
CA PRO A 41 -6.12 -8.42 -2.50
C PRO A 41 -5.27 -8.45 -3.78
N GLY A 42 -5.88 -8.27 -4.95
CA GLY A 42 -5.16 -8.14 -6.23
C GLY A 42 -4.63 -6.74 -6.54
N PHE A 43 -4.78 -5.76 -5.64
CA PHE A 43 -4.35 -4.39 -5.89
C PHE A 43 -2.85 -4.23 -5.61
N LEU A 44 -2.03 -4.47 -6.64
CA LEU A 44 -0.57 -4.46 -6.53
C LEU A 44 0.01 -3.13 -6.04
N LEU A 45 -0.64 -2.00 -6.35
CA LEU A 45 -0.20 -0.69 -5.87
C LEU A 45 -0.33 -0.57 -4.34
N GLY A 46 -1.40 -1.12 -3.75
CA GLY A 46 -1.56 -1.17 -2.29
C GLY A 46 -0.49 -2.02 -1.61
N HIS A 47 -0.15 -3.17 -2.21
CA HIS A 47 0.96 -4.00 -1.77
C HIS A 47 2.31 -3.28 -1.87
N LEU A 48 2.56 -2.56 -2.97
CA LEU A 48 3.79 -1.79 -3.17
C LEU A 48 3.94 -0.70 -2.09
N ASN A 49 2.87 0.05 -1.85
CA ASN A 49 2.85 1.10 -0.84
C ASN A 49 3.06 0.54 0.57
N LEU A 50 2.50 -0.64 0.90
CA LEU A 50 2.80 -1.35 2.15
C LEU A 50 4.26 -1.78 2.24
N THR A 51 4.85 -2.32 1.16
CA THR A 51 6.27 -2.66 1.14
C THR A 51 7.14 -1.45 1.46
N LEU A 52 6.90 -0.31 0.81
CA LEU A 52 7.71 0.89 0.99
C LEU A 52 7.58 1.45 2.41
N ILE A 53 6.35 1.59 2.92
CA ILE A 53 6.14 2.16 4.25
C ILE A 53 6.63 1.24 5.38
N CYS A 54 6.52 -0.09 5.21
CA CYS A 54 7.08 -1.05 6.16
C CYS A 54 8.61 -1.02 6.16
N ARG A 55 9.25 -0.78 5.00
CA ARG A 55 10.71 -0.58 4.94
C ARG A 55 11.14 0.66 5.71
N GLU A 56 10.43 1.78 5.55
CA GLU A 56 10.70 3.02 6.30
C GLU A 56 10.57 2.80 7.82
N LEU A 57 9.51 2.08 8.23
CA LEU A 57 9.27 1.71 9.63
C LEU A 57 10.16 0.56 10.14
N ARG A 58 11.08 0.05 9.31
CA ARG A 58 11.97 -1.10 9.60
C ARG A 58 11.24 -2.40 9.96
N ASP A 59 9.98 -2.54 9.57
CA ASP A 59 9.21 -3.78 9.63
C ASP A 59 9.46 -4.63 8.37
N TYR A 60 10.68 -5.12 8.25
CA TYR A 60 11.12 -5.88 7.07
C TYR A 60 10.34 -7.19 6.90
N LYS A 61 9.80 -7.75 7.99
CA LYS A 61 9.00 -8.97 7.96
C LYS A 61 7.65 -8.75 7.24
N GLU A 62 6.98 -7.62 7.48
CA GLU A 62 5.76 -7.30 6.73
C GLU A 62 6.09 -6.85 5.29
N ALA A 63 7.16 -6.07 5.10
CA ALA A 63 7.58 -5.65 3.77
C ALA A 63 7.82 -6.83 2.82
N LEU A 64 8.55 -7.86 3.27
CA LEU A 64 8.85 -9.06 2.49
C LEU A 64 7.60 -9.83 2.09
N ARG A 65 6.61 -9.96 2.99
CA ARG A 65 5.33 -10.62 2.67
C ARG A 65 4.62 -9.98 1.49
N HIS A 66 4.68 -8.65 1.38
CA HIS A 66 4.06 -7.94 0.26
C HIS A 66 4.90 -7.96 -1.00
N VAL A 67 6.23 -7.98 -0.88
CA VAL A 67 7.14 -8.22 -2.02
C VAL A 67 6.84 -9.57 -2.67
N ASP A 68 6.68 -10.63 -1.87
CA ASP A 68 6.39 -11.98 -2.38
C ASP A 68 5.10 -12.00 -3.19
N VAL A 69 4.03 -11.37 -2.70
CA VAL A 69 2.75 -11.26 -3.42
C VAL A 69 2.92 -10.53 -4.76
N ILE A 70 3.66 -9.41 -4.77
CA ILE A 70 3.89 -8.63 -5.98
C ILE A 70 4.69 -9.45 -7.00
N LEU A 71 5.76 -10.13 -6.58
CA LEU A 71 6.60 -10.93 -7.48
C LEU A 71 5.85 -12.15 -8.02
N GLN A 72 4.98 -12.78 -7.22
CA GLN A 72 4.11 -13.87 -7.68
C GLN A 72 3.13 -13.39 -8.75
N ALA A 73 2.53 -12.20 -8.58
CA ALA A 73 1.59 -11.65 -9.54
C ALA A 73 2.28 -11.12 -10.81
N ASN A 74 3.40 -10.43 -10.64
CA ASN A 74 4.20 -9.88 -11.73
C ASN A 74 5.69 -9.77 -11.31
N PRO A 75 6.54 -10.72 -11.73
CA PRO A 75 7.96 -10.75 -11.38
C PRO A 75 8.77 -9.52 -11.81
N ARG A 76 8.27 -8.70 -12.75
CA ARG A 76 8.95 -7.49 -13.25
C ARG A 76 8.45 -6.19 -12.63
N TYR A 77 7.49 -6.25 -11.72
CA TYR A 77 6.79 -5.07 -11.21
C TYR A 77 7.68 -4.14 -10.36
N ILE A 78 8.58 -4.70 -9.54
CA ILE A 78 9.39 -3.93 -8.58
C ILE A 78 10.72 -3.43 -9.17
N MET A 79 11.22 -4.05 -10.26
CA MET A 79 12.46 -3.63 -10.92
C MET A 79 12.43 -2.19 -11.46
N ILE A 80 11.25 -1.58 -11.59
CA ILE A 80 11.09 -0.22 -12.13
C ILE A 80 11.17 0.84 -11.01
N THR A 81 11.07 0.44 -9.74
CA THR A 81 10.85 1.34 -8.59
C THR A 81 11.95 1.30 -7.52
N ILE A 82 13.03 0.54 -7.73
CA ILE A 82 14.23 0.52 -6.87
C ILE A 82 15.44 0.90 -7.73
#